data_AF-A0A0L0VNG5-F1
#
_entry.id   AF-A0A0L0VNG5-F1
#
_cell.length_a   1.000
_cell.length_b   1.000
_cell.length_c   1.000
_cell.angle_alpha   90.00
_cell.angle_beta   90.00
_cell.angle_gamma   90.00
#
_symmetry.space_group_name_H-M   'P 1'
#
loop_
_entity.id
_entity.type
_entity.pdbx_description
1 polymer ?
#
loop_
_entity_poly.entity_id
_entity_poly.type
_entity_poly.pdbx_seq_one_letter_code
_entity_poly.pdbx_strand_id
1 'polypeptide(L)'
;MPQPRTKIPCFCLWGASKPDSIVGNIEGEMVAYCTTKKFGTRLIPAGAITGLQVTRTPGYIQAVGFIQQTALNLQANDTGGEEDPHGADQRGNPLGALMYSSAFNTPGGPAYTQVIEWSYFIGAGVFCYKACDPAGPNAAQLCQHIYDRIGCTYNAPAHYETINGTFTSCQGENQLPAGTYVEAGVTKTYTQPPESLGPITSIPYKAFIPAVSNCQTFTDTKALWPDLPQLTPVSNSSNTTSGKGSNASTSGKGSSSSSSGSSSNAAGGAASGATAVMLSSATLMGCVLLATMMTL
;
A
#
# COMPACT_ATOMS: atom_id res chain seq x y z
N MET A 1 -4.99 -15.76 27.15
CA MET A 1 -5.24 -15.12 25.85
C MET A 1 -5.80 -13.73 26.11
N PRO A 2 -5.28 -12.65 25.50
CA PRO A 2 -5.88 -11.32 25.69
C PRO A 2 -7.30 -11.31 25.14
N GLN A 3 -8.21 -10.68 25.88
CA GLN A 3 -9.63 -10.55 25.56
C GLN A 3 -9.84 -10.01 24.13
N PRO A 4 -10.92 -10.40 23.42
CA PRO A 4 -11.26 -9.82 22.12
C PRO A 4 -11.33 -8.29 22.24
N ARG A 5 -10.63 -7.59 21.35
CA ARG A 5 -10.64 -6.13 21.35
C ARG A 5 -12.04 -5.67 20.96
N THR A 6 -12.68 -4.90 21.82
CA THR A 6 -14.02 -4.32 21.63
C THR A 6 -14.08 -3.22 20.57
N LYS A 7 -12.99 -3.02 19.81
CA LYS A 7 -12.87 -2.04 18.72
C LYS A 7 -11.77 -2.43 17.74
N ILE A 8 -11.91 -1.98 16.50
CA ILE A 8 -10.80 -1.94 15.55
C ILE A 8 -9.77 -0.91 16.07
N PRO A 9 -8.48 -1.26 16.16
CA PRO A 9 -7.44 -0.33 16.59
C PRO A 9 -7.28 0.80 15.56
N CYS A 10 -6.81 1.97 16.02
CA CYS A 10 -6.22 2.94 15.09
C CYS A 10 -4.96 2.33 14.46
N PHE A 11 -4.71 2.62 13.19
CA PHE A 11 -3.57 2.11 12.44
C PHE A 11 -3.13 3.12 11.39
N CYS A 12 -2.02 2.82 10.73
CA CYS A 12 -1.42 3.64 9.70
C CYS A 12 -1.13 2.81 8.44
N LEU A 13 -1.08 3.49 7.30
CA LEU A 13 -0.71 2.98 5.99
C LEU A 13 0.39 3.86 5.40
N TRP A 14 1.27 3.27 4.60
CA TRP A 14 2.25 4.04 3.81
C TRP A 14 1.59 4.58 2.54
N GLY A 15 1.83 5.85 2.26
CA GLY A 15 1.31 6.55 1.08
C GLY A 15 2.29 7.58 0.54
N ALA A 16 1.93 8.29 -0.52
CA ALA A 16 2.83 9.23 -1.16
C ALA A 16 2.85 10.62 -0.49
N SER A 17 4.04 11.21 -0.44
CA SER A 17 4.20 12.59 0.01
C SER A 17 3.58 13.59 -1.00
N LYS A 18 3.61 13.26 -2.30
CA LYS A 18 3.11 14.06 -3.42
C LYS A 18 1.97 13.33 -4.15
N PRO A 19 0.92 14.05 -4.61
CA PRO A 19 -0.16 13.47 -5.43
C PRO A 19 0.35 12.74 -6.68
N ASP A 20 -0.49 11.84 -7.21
CA ASP A 20 -0.27 11.11 -8.46
C ASP A 20 1.05 10.34 -8.55
N SER A 21 1.53 9.83 -7.41
CA SER A 21 2.74 9.02 -7.34
C SER A 21 2.48 7.54 -7.62
N ILE A 22 3.51 6.84 -8.08
CA ILE A 22 3.51 5.39 -8.31
C ILE A 22 4.39 4.76 -7.23
N VAL A 23 3.90 3.76 -6.50
CA VAL A 23 4.56 3.09 -5.37
C VAL A 23 6.01 2.74 -5.72
N GLY A 24 6.23 1.98 -6.79
CA GLY A 24 7.58 1.55 -7.21
C GLY A 24 8.58 2.69 -7.53
N ASN A 25 8.13 3.93 -7.68
CA ASN A 25 9.01 5.09 -7.84
C ASN A 25 9.33 5.81 -6.53
N ILE A 26 8.58 5.53 -5.46
CA ILE A 26 8.62 6.28 -4.19
C ILE A 26 8.77 5.40 -2.95
N GLU A 27 8.99 4.09 -3.08
CA GLU A 27 9.11 3.13 -1.97
C GLU A 27 10.04 3.66 -0.86
N GLY A 28 11.18 4.24 -1.23
CA GLY A 28 12.14 4.82 -0.29
C GLY A 28 11.72 6.10 0.43
N GLU A 29 10.68 6.80 -0.03
CA GLU A 29 10.26 8.12 0.49
C GLU A 29 8.76 8.22 0.86
N MET A 30 8.07 7.09 0.99
CA MET A 30 6.66 7.11 1.41
C MET A 30 6.49 7.64 2.84
N VAL A 31 5.29 8.13 3.14
CA VAL A 31 4.94 8.75 4.41
C VAL A 31 3.71 8.10 5.03
N ALA A 32 3.60 8.14 6.36
CA ALA A 32 2.49 7.53 7.07
C ALA A 32 1.20 8.36 6.98
N TYR A 33 0.10 7.66 6.73
CA TYR A 33 -1.27 8.13 6.87
C TYR A 33 -1.98 7.28 7.92
N CYS A 34 -2.53 7.90 8.97
CA CYS A 34 -3.14 7.17 10.07
C CYS A 34 -4.63 7.46 10.22
N THR A 35 -5.32 6.51 10.86
CA THR A 35 -6.73 6.67 11.26
C THR A 35 -6.90 7.46 12.58
N THR A 36 -5.86 8.20 13.01
CA THR A 36 -5.89 9.04 14.22
C THR A 36 -4.85 10.14 14.15
N LYS A 37 -5.13 11.30 14.77
CA LYS A 37 -4.20 12.44 14.85
C LYS A 37 -3.10 12.29 15.90
N LYS A 38 -3.12 11.21 16.70
CA LYS A 38 -2.22 11.02 17.86
C LYS A 38 -0.74 10.96 17.50
N PHE A 39 -0.41 10.61 16.26
CA PHE A 39 0.96 10.29 15.87
C PHE A 39 1.63 11.40 15.02
N GLY A 40 0.97 12.54 14.81
CA GLY A 40 1.53 13.63 14.00
C GLY A 40 1.71 13.29 12.51
N THR A 41 1.09 12.21 12.05
CA THR A 41 1.12 11.75 10.66
C THR A 41 0.05 12.45 9.83
N ARG A 42 0.04 12.18 8.51
CA ARG A 42 -1.11 12.51 7.69
C ARG A 42 -2.33 11.70 8.17
N LEU A 43 -3.53 12.18 7.88
CA LEU A 43 -4.77 11.48 8.20
C LEU A 43 -5.31 10.77 6.97
N ILE A 44 -5.72 9.52 7.13
CA ILE A 44 -6.50 8.83 6.09
C ILE A 44 -7.86 9.54 5.98
N PRO A 45 -8.27 9.99 4.79
CA PRO A 45 -9.58 10.57 4.60
C PRO A 45 -10.73 9.60 4.92
N ALA A 46 -11.79 10.09 5.56
CA ALA A 46 -12.98 9.32 5.89
C ALA A 46 -13.64 8.79 4.60
N GLY A 47 -13.98 7.49 4.61
CA GLY A 47 -14.53 6.79 3.44
C GLY A 47 -13.48 6.27 2.46
N ALA A 48 -12.19 6.57 2.65
CA ALA A 48 -11.13 6.04 1.77
C ALA A 48 -10.99 4.52 1.91
N ILE A 49 -11.00 4.00 3.14
CA ILE A 49 -11.04 2.57 3.42
C ILE A 49 -12.49 2.11 3.26
N THR A 50 -12.74 1.21 2.31
CA THR A 50 -14.09 0.70 2.02
C THR A 50 -14.36 -0.66 2.64
N GLY A 51 -13.31 -1.36 3.09
CA GLY A 51 -13.41 -2.60 3.84
C GLY A 51 -12.11 -2.91 4.58
N LEU A 52 -12.21 -3.56 5.73
CA LEU A 52 -11.08 -3.87 6.59
C LEU A 52 -11.34 -5.13 7.42
N GLN A 53 -10.41 -6.07 7.41
CA GLN A 53 -10.31 -7.11 8.43
C GLN A 53 -8.99 -6.99 9.17
N VAL A 54 -9.06 -6.87 10.49
CA VAL A 54 -7.89 -6.96 11.38
C VAL A 54 -7.90 -8.32 12.07
N THR A 55 -6.81 -9.07 11.94
CA THR A 55 -6.67 -10.39 12.57
C THR A 55 -5.51 -10.37 13.55
N ARG A 56 -5.76 -10.74 14.80
CA ARG A 56 -4.71 -11.00 15.80
C ARG A 56 -4.44 -12.49 15.88
N THR A 57 -3.19 -12.89 15.68
CA THR A 57 -2.72 -14.27 15.80
C THR A 57 -1.75 -14.39 16.98
N PRO A 58 -1.27 -15.61 17.31
CA PRO A 58 -0.20 -15.79 18.27
C PRO A 58 1.13 -15.12 17.86
N GLY A 59 1.43 -15.02 16.56
CA GLY A 59 2.72 -14.56 16.06
C GLY A 59 2.71 -13.19 15.38
N TYR A 60 1.55 -12.63 15.04
CA TYR A 60 1.46 -11.34 14.36
C TYR A 60 0.09 -10.67 14.55
N ILE A 61 0.02 -9.39 14.17
CA ILE A 61 -1.23 -8.73 13.83
C ILE A 61 -1.23 -8.42 12.34
N GLN A 62 -2.34 -8.72 11.68
CA GLN A 62 -2.54 -8.49 10.26
C GLN A 62 -3.70 -7.53 10.06
N ALA A 63 -3.59 -6.63 9.08
CA ALA A 63 -4.73 -5.92 8.55
C ALA A 63 -4.75 -6.08 7.03
N VAL A 64 -5.92 -6.33 6.49
CA VAL A 64 -6.16 -6.46 5.05
C VAL A 64 -7.40 -5.66 4.70
N GLY A 65 -7.42 -4.99 3.55
CA GLY A 65 -8.55 -4.13 3.23
C GLY A 65 -8.56 -3.58 1.82
N PHE A 66 -9.64 -2.87 1.53
CA PHE A 66 -9.86 -2.14 0.29
C PHE A 66 -9.76 -0.65 0.54
N ILE A 67 -9.16 0.08 -0.39
CA ILE A 67 -8.91 1.51 -0.27
C ILE A 67 -9.03 2.23 -1.61
N GLN A 68 -9.58 3.44 -1.58
CA GLN A 68 -9.41 4.43 -2.65
C GLN A 68 -7.99 5.00 -2.57
N GLN A 69 -7.02 4.36 -3.22
CA GLN A 69 -5.59 4.65 -3.02
C GLN A 69 -5.15 6.08 -3.38
N THR A 70 -5.93 6.80 -4.19
CA THR A 70 -5.75 8.24 -4.46
C THR A 70 -5.86 9.09 -3.18
N ALA A 71 -6.59 8.60 -2.17
CA ALA A 71 -6.65 9.23 -0.86
C ALA A 71 -5.29 9.25 -0.12
N LEU A 72 -4.36 8.38 -0.54
CA LEU A 72 -2.99 8.34 -0.07
C LEU A 72 -2.01 8.89 -1.12
N ASN A 73 -2.50 9.73 -2.03
CA ASN A 73 -1.73 10.36 -3.11
C ASN A 73 -1.13 9.38 -4.15
N LEU A 74 -1.62 8.15 -4.22
CA LEU A 74 -1.20 7.16 -5.22
C LEU A 74 -2.07 7.28 -6.49
N GLN A 75 -1.51 6.98 -7.66
CA GLN A 75 -2.30 6.94 -8.90
C GLN A 75 -3.40 5.88 -8.79
N ALA A 76 -4.58 6.14 -9.34
CA ALA A 76 -5.72 5.22 -9.23
C ALA A 76 -5.48 3.84 -9.89
N ASN A 77 -4.61 3.79 -10.91
CA ASN A 77 -4.27 2.60 -11.68
C ASN A 77 -2.92 1.99 -11.30
N ASP A 78 -2.25 2.50 -10.26
CA ASP A 78 -1.01 1.92 -9.78
C ASP A 78 -1.26 0.56 -9.13
N THR A 79 -0.49 -0.43 -9.57
CA THR A 79 -0.59 -1.83 -9.13
C THR A 79 0.10 -2.08 -7.80
N GLY A 80 0.93 -1.16 -7.33
CA GLY A 80 1.55 -1.23 -6.02
C GLY A 80 2.93 -1.87 -5.95
N GLY A 81 3.37 -2.11 -4.72
CA GLY A 81 4.66 -2.70 -4.34
C GLY A 81 4.64 -3.23 -2.90
N GLU A 82 5.78 -3.74 -2.43
CA GLU A 82 6.02 -4.13 -1.03
C GLU A 82 6.86 -3.07 -0.32
N GLU A 83 6.45 -2.69 0.88
CA GLU A 83 7.26 -1.95 1.84
C GLU A 83 7.66 -2.87 2.99
N ASP A 84 8.91 -2.78 3.44
CA ASP A 84 9.46 -3.67 4.46
C ASP A 84 10.61 -2.99 5.29
N PRO A 85 11.01 -3.56 6.44
CA PRO A 85 12.00 -2.98 7.35
C PRO A 85 13.45 -3.05 6.86
N HIS A 86 13.73 -3.87 5.86
CA HIS A 86 15.07 -4.13 5.36
C HIS A 86 15.26 -3.47 4.00
N GLY A 87 14.31 -3.61 3.07
CA GLY A 87 14.40 -3.08 1.72
C GLY A 87 15.66 -3.53 0.96
N ALA A 88 15.83 -3.05 -0.27
CA ALA A 88 16.95 -3.47 -1.13
C ALA A 88 18.34 -3.06 -0.60
N ASP A 89 18.42 -1.97 0.17
CA ASP A 89 19.67 -1.40 0.69
C ASP A 89 19.90 -1.68 2.19
N GLN A 90 19.08 -2.52 2.81
CA GLN A 90 19.11 -2.90 4.23
C GLN A 90 18.79 -1.75 5.20
N ARG A 91 18.15 -0.67 4.72
CA ARG A 91 17.73 0.49 5.54
C ARG A 91 16.20 0.68 5.59
N GLY A 92 15.46 -0.26 5.03
CA GLY A 92 14.01 -0.26 4.91
C GLY A 92 13.51 0.57 3.74
N ASN A 93 12.32 0.23 3.26
CA ASN A 93 11.54 0.99 2.30
C ASN A 93 10.12 1.15 2.88
N PRO A 94 9.76 2.32 3.41
CA PRO A 94 10.49 3.60 3.34
C PRO A 94 11.73 3.68 4.21
N LEU A 95 12.69 4.51 3.79
CA LEU A 95 13.93 4.71 4.54
C LEU A 95 13.63 5.31 5.91
N GLY A 96 14.06 4.63 6.96
CA GLY A 96 13.81 5.05 8.35
C GLY A 96 12.38 4.80 8.83
N ALA A 97 11.59 4.00 8.11
CA ALA A 97 10.27 3.57 8.55
C ALA A 97 10.35 2.75 9.84
N LEU A 98 9.53 3.12 10.82
CA LEU A 98 9.41 2.41 12.09
C LEU A 98 7.95 2.02 12.32
N MET A 99 7.73 0.75 12.65
CA MET A 99 6.42 0.25 13.02
C MET A 99 6.32 0.08 14.53
N TYR A 100 5.22 0.56 15.12
CA TYR A 100 4.94 0.42 16.54
C TYR A 100 3.55 -0.15 16.73
N SER A 101 3.41 -1.09 17.67
CA SER A 101 2.13 -1.75 17.93
C SER A 101 1.86 -1.88 19.41
N SER A 102 0.62 -1.58 19.79
CA SER A 102 0.08 -1.90 21.13
C SER A 102 -0.26 -3.39 21.28
N ALA A 103 -0.19 -4.16 20.19
CA ALA A 103 -0.50 -5.57 20.18
C ALA A 103 0.49 -6.40 21.02
N PHE A 104 1.72 -5.94 21.21
CA PHE A 104 2.80 -6.72 21.81
C PHE A 104 3.33 -6.12 23.12
N ASN A 105 2.57 -5.18 23.70
CA ASN A 105 2.97 -4.55 24.95
C ASN A 105 2.96 -5.56 26.09
N THR A 106 3.95 -5.44 26.96
CA THR A 106 4.03 -6.20 28.21
C THR A 106 3.45 -5.38 29.38
N PRO A 107 2.90 -6.04 30.42
CA PRO A 107 2.48 -5.35 31.63
C PRO A 107 3.63 -4.54 32.25
N GLY A 108 3.40 -3.26 32.53
CA GLY A 108 4.43 -2.34 33.04
C GLY A 108 5.43 -1.83 31.98
N GLY A 109 5.30 -2.27 30.72
CA GLY A 109 6.09 -1.81 29.60
C GLY A 109 5.57 -0.52 28.94
N PRO A 110 6.22 -0.07 27.85
CA PRO A 110 5.77 1.10 27.10
C PRO A 110 4.39 0.88 26.46
N ALA A 111 3.69 1.98 26.16
CA ALA A 111 2.37 1.95 25.54
C ALA A 111 2.36 1.42 24.10
N TYR A 112 3.53 1.32 23.47
CA TYR A 112 3.72 0.71 22.15
C TYR A 112 5.07 0.00 22.13
N THR A 113 5.10 -1.16 21.50
CA THR A 113 6.33 -1.94 21.25
C THR A 113 6.75 -1.75 19.80
N GLN A 114 8.03 -1.49 19.56
CA GLN A 114 8.55 -1.42 18.20
C GLN A 114 8.49 -2.81 17.56
N VAL A 115 7.91 -2.89 16.37
CA VAL A 115 7.88 -4.10 15.54
C VAL A 115 9.03 -4.04 14.56
N ILE A 116 9.90 -5.05 14.62
CA ILE A 116 11.09 -5.12 13.76
C ILE A 116 10.75 -5.79 12.44
N GLU A 117 10.07 -6.94 12.48
CA GLU A 117 9.69 -7.70 11.29
C GLU A 117 8.24 -7.37 10.90
N TRP A 118 8.07 -6.79 9.72
CA TRP A 118 6.78 -6.45 9.14
C TRP A 118 6.85 -6.54 7.62
N SER A 119 5.69 -6.69 6.98
CA SER A 119 5.55 -6.65 5.52
C SER A 119 4.30 -5.85 5.21
N TYR A 120 4.34 -4.97 4.21
CA TYR A 120 3.24 -4.09 3.84
C TYR A 120 3.10 -4.05 2.32
N PHE A 121 1.86 -4.04 1.82
CA PHE A 121 1.58 -3.87 0.40
C PHE A 121 0.44 -2.89 0.23
N ILE A 122 0.51 -2.06 -0.81
CA ILE A 122 -0.60 -1.22 -1.27
C ILE A 122 -0.57 -1.06 -2.78
N GLY A 123 -1.73 -1.17 -3.41
CA GLY A 123 -1.93 -0.99 -4.85
C GLY A 123 -3.17 -1.71 -5.34
N ALA A 124 -3.58 -1.44 -6.58
CA ALA A 124 -4.79 -2.01 -7.19
C ALA A 124 -6.07 -1.91 -6.31
N GLY A 125 -6.17 -0.86 -5.49
CA GLY A 125 -7.28 -0.61 -4.57
C GLY A 125 -7.30 -1.50 -3.32
N VAL A 126 -6.22 -2.23 -3.05
CA VAL A 126 -6.08 -3.15 -1.91
C VAL A 126 -4.85 -2.76 -1.08
N PHE A 127 -4.92 -3.00 0.21
CA PHE A 127 -3.74 -2.97 1.07
C PHE A 127 -3.73 -4.20 1.99
N CYS A 128 -2.53 -4.55 2.45
CA CYS A 128 -2.35 -5.46 3.55
C CYS A 128 -1.07 -5.16 4.30
N TYR A 129 -1.03 -5.50 5.58
CA TYR A 129 0.23 -5.59 6.30
C TYR A 129 0.17 -6.64 7.38
N LYS A 130 1.35 -7.14 7.73
CA LYS A 130 1.58 -7.92 8.95
C LYS A 130 2.66 -7.24 9.77
N ALA A 131 2.43 -7.20 11.08
CA ALA A 131 3.40 -6.76 12.06
C ALA A 131 3.64 -7.94 13.01
N CYS A 132 4.83 -8.53 12.96
CA CYS A 132 5.14 -9.75 13.70
C CYS A 132 5.58 -9.47 15.12
N ASP A 133 5.23 -10.36 16.04
CA ASP A 133 5.56 -10.23 17.46
C ASP A 133 7.09 -10.24 17.64
N PRO A 134 7.71 -9.14 18.13
CA PRO A 134 9.15 -9.07 18.33
C PRO A 134 9.69 -10.06 19.35
N ALA A 135 8.85 -10.52 20.28
CA ALA A 135 9.19 -11.56 21.24
C ALA A 135 8.88 -12.98 20.72
N GLY A 136 8.25 -13.07 19.54
CA GLY A 136 7.88 -14.33 18.91
C GLY A 136 9.08 -15.05 18.29
N PRO A 137 9.15 -16.39 18.36
CA PRO A 137 10.30 -17.15 17.86
C PRO A 137 10.45 -17.16 16.33
N ASN A 138 9.39 -16.77 15.60
CA ASN A 138 9.30 -16.91 14.15
C ASN A 138 8.97 -15.58 13.45
N ALA A 139 9.32 -14.43 14.04
CA ALA A 139 8.91 -13.13 13.54
C ALA A 139 9.30 -12.91 12.06
N ALA A 140 10.57 -13.18 11.72
CA ALA A 140 11.07 -13.04 10.36
C ALA A 140 10.39 -14.02 9.38
N GLN A 141 10.12 -15.26 9.78
CA GLN A 141 9.45 -16.24 8.93
C GLN A 141 7.97 -15.90 8.71
N LEU A 142 7.30 -15.33 9.72
CA LEU A 142 5.90 -14.94 9.62
C LEU A 142 5.72 -13.62 8.87
N CYS A 143 6.72 -12.74 8.83
CA CYS A 143 6.74 -11.48 8.08
C CYS A 143 7.87 -11.47 7.04
N GLN A 144 7.95 -12.54 6.23
CA GLN A 144 8.86 -12.59 5.09
C GLN A 144 8.59 -11.47 4.09
N HIS A 145 9.68 -10.95 3.51
CA HIS A 145 9.73 -9.86 2.52
C HIS A 145 10.46 -10.27 1.23
N ILE A 146 10.79 -11.55 1.07
CA ILE A 146 11.38 -12.09 -0.17
C ILE A 146 10.30 -12.45 -1.23
N TYR A 147 9.03 -12.17 -0.92
CA TYR A 147 7.86 -12.51 -1.71
C TYR A 147 7.07 -11.25 -2.15
N ASP A 148 7.80 -10.17 -2.38
CA ASP A 148 7.35 -8.83 -2.78
C ASP A 148 6.56 -8.78 -4.10
N ARG A 149 6.78 -9.72 -5.02
CA ARG A 149 6.16 -9.68 -6.36
C ARG A 149 4.85 -10.44 -6.47
N ILE A 150 4.39 -11.06 -5.38
CA ILE A 150 3.15 -11.88 -5.38
C ILE A 150 2.02 -11.27 -4.53
N GLY A 151 2.29 -10.16 -3.85
CA GLY A 151 1.26 -9.28 -3.27
C GLY A 151 0.47 -9.88 -2.10
N CYS A 152 -0.66 -9.23 -1.81
CA CYS A 152 -1.42 -9.45 -0.58
C CYS A 152 -2.01 -10.86 -0.42
N THR A 153 -2.51 -11.48 -1.48
CA THR A 153 -3.19 -12.78 -1.39
C THR A 153 -2.27 -13.92 -0.97
N TYR A 154 -0.96 -13.75 -1.15
CA TYR A 154 0.06 -14.73 -0.75
C TYR A 154 0.79 -14.32 0.52
N ASN A 155 1.06 -13.02 0.71
CA ASN A 155 1.78 -12.54 1.88
C ASN A 155 0.88 -12.38 3.11
N ALA A 156 -0.38 -12.00 2.94
CA ALA A 156 -1.36 -11.80 4.01
C ALA A 156 -2.72 -12.43 3.62
N PRO A 157 -2.79 -13.76 3.43
CA PRO A 157 -3.97 -14.45 2.94
C PRO A 157 -5.21 -14.19 3.82
N ALA A 158 -6.33 -13.90 3.16
CA ALA A 158 -7.64 -13.67 3.75
C ALA A 158 -8.73 -13.90 2.69
N HIS A 159 -9.99 -13.98 3.13
CA HIS A 159 -11.16 -13.98 2.24
C HIS A 159 -11.47 -12.57 1.73
N TYR A 160 -10.62 -12.03 0.85
CA TYR A 160 -10.76 -10.66 0.32
C TYR A 160 -12.14 -10.39 -0.29
N GLU A 161 -12.75 -11.39 -0.92
CA GLU A 161 -14.08 -11.35 -1.51
C GLU A 161 -15.20 -10.98 -0.52
N THR A 162 -14.98 -11.14 0.80
CA THR A 162 -15.97 -10.81 1.83
C THR A 162 -15.66 -9.52 2.61
N ILE A 163 -14.52 -8.87 2.35
CA ILE A 163 -14.04 -7.75 3.17
C ILE A 163 -14.61 -6.40 2.70
N ASN A 164 -14.82 -6.20 1.41
CA ASN A 164 -15.32 -4.92 0.92
C ASN A 164 -16.72 -4.62 1.49
N GLY A 165 -16.91 -3.42 2.04
CA GLY A 165 -18.13 -3.03 2.74
C GLY A 165 -18.25 -3.54 4.18
N THR A 166 -17.28 -4.30 4.69
CA THR A 166 -17.28 -4.81 6.06
C THR A 166 -16.05 -4.33 6.84
N PHE A 167 -16.21 -4.14 8.15
CA PHE A 167 -15.13 -3.77 9.05
C PHE A 167 -15.12 -4.77 10.20
N THR A 168 -14.10 -5.61 10.28
CA THR A 168 -14.04 -6.69 11.26
C THR A 168 -12.73 -6.71 12.05
N SER A 169 -12.81 -7.19 13.28
CA SER A 169 -11.65 -7.55 14.11
C SER A 169 -11.82 -8.98 14.60
N CYS A 170 -10.88 -9.85 14.27
CA CYS A 170 -10.93 -11.28 14.56
C CYS A 170 -9.69 -11.73 15.35
N GLN A 171 -9.82 -12.89 16.00
CA GLN A 171 -8.68 -13.75 16.33
C GLN A 171 -8.39 -14.67 15.14
N GLY A 172 -7.17 -15.17 15.02
CA GLY A 172 -6.83 -16.14 13.98
C GLY A 172 -5.63 -16.99 14.34
N GLU A 173 -5.42 -18.01 13.53
CA GLU A 173 -4.23 -18.86 13.57
C GLU A 173 -3.06 -18.21 12.82
N ASN A 174 -1.83 -18.61 13.13
CA ASN A 174 -0.69 -18.18 12.33
C ASN A 174 -0.78 -18.78 10.93
N GLN A 175 -0.51 -17.96 9.92
CA GLN A 175 -0.23 -18.47 8.58
C GLN A 175 1.04 -19.32 8.53
N LEU A 176 1.14 -20.15 7.50
CA LEU A 176 2.44 -20.64 7.04
C LEU A 176 3.29 -19.43 6.58
N PRO A 177 4.61 -19.48 6.74
CA PRO A 177 5.50 -18.52 6.10
C PRO A 177 5.14 -18.35 4.63
N ALA A 178 5.16 -17.10 4.12
CA ALA A 178 4.89 -16.84 2.71
C ALA A 178 5.77 -17.75 1.83
N GLY A 179 5.23 -18.20 0.69
CA GLY A 179 5.90 -19.20 -0.16
C GLY A 179 5.79 -20.65 0.31
N THR A 180 5.37 -20.93 1.55
CA THR A 180 5.20 -22.31 2.04
C THR A 180 3.77 -22.80 1.81
N TYR A 181 3.63 -24.02 1.28
CA TYR A 181 2.33 -24.65 1.02
C TYR A 181 2.39 -26.16 1.20
N VAL A 182 1.22 -26.78 1.41
CA VAL A 182 1.10 -28.23 1.58
C VAL A 182 0.39 -28.81 0.36
N GLU A 183 1.03 -29.79 -0.28
CA GLU A 183 0.48 -30.51 -1.43
C GLU A 183 0.60 -32.02 -1.18
N ALA A 184 -0.52 -32.74 -1.24
CA ALA A 184 -0.58 -34.18 -0.95
C ALA A 184 0.07 -34.57 0.41
N GLY A 185 -0.06 -33.72 1.43
CA GLY A 185 0.51 -33.93 2.76
C GLY A 185 2.01 -33.60 2.89
N VAL A 186 2.66 -33.13 1.83
CA VAL A 186 4.07 -32.74 1.82
C VAL A 186 4.19 -31.21 1.84
N THR A 187 5.02 -30.68 2.74
CA THR A 187 5.35 -29.26 2.77
C THR A 187 6.32 -28.93 1.65
N LYS A 188 5.98 -27.93 0.84
CA LYS A 188 6.77 -27.41 -0.28
C LYS A 188 6.99 -25.91 -0.11
N THR A 189 8.01 -25.39 -0.78
CA THR A 189 8.35 -23.97 -0.79
C THR A 189 8.41 -23.50 -2.24
N TYR A 190 7.75 -22.38 -2.50
CA TYR A 190 7.83 -21.63 -3.75
C TYR A 190 9.04 -20.70 -3.71
N THR A 191 9.80 -20.67 -4.80
CA THR A 191 10.85 -19.68 -5.02
C THR A 191 10.33 -18.63 -5.99
N GLN A 192 10.30 -17.38 -5.56
CA GLN A 192 9.88 -16.28 -6.42
C GLN A 192 10.92 -16.05 -7.53
N PRO A 193 10.50 -15.98 -8.81
CA PRO A 193 11.41 -15.62 -9.90
C PRO A 193 12.00 -14.21 -9.71
N PRO A 194 13.26 -13.97 -10.10
CA PRO A 194 13.83 -12.63 -10.09
C PRO A 194 13.15 -11.72 -11.12
N GLU A 195 13.24 -10.41 -10.90
CA GLU A 195 12.65 -9.39 -11.79
C GLU A 195 13.16 -9.46 -13.23
N SER A 196 14.40 -9.88 -13.43
CA SER A 196 15.03 -10.02 -14.74
C SER A 196 14.31 -11.00 -15.68
N LEU A 197 13.45 -11.88 -15.14
CA LEU A 197 12.63 -12.80 -15.93
C LEU A 197 11.27 -12.19 -16.34
N GLY A 198 11.05 -10.91 -16.06
CA GLY A 198 9.81 -10.21 -16.38
C GLY A 198 8.67 -10.55 -15.40
N PRO A 199 7.43 -10.13 -15.71
CA PRO A 199 6.29 -10.30 -14.83
C PRO A 199 6.00 -11.76 -14.46
N ILE A 200 5.58 -12.01 -13.22
CA ILE A 200 5.11 -13.33 -12.81
C ILE A 200 3.71 -13.53 -13.40
N THR A 201 3.58 -14.45 -14.36
CA THR A 201 2.32 -14.73 -15.06
C THR A 201 1.54 -15.91 -14.46
N SER A 202 2.18 -16.71 -13.62
CA SER A 202 1.53 -17.82 -12.92
C SER A 202 2.26 -18.17 -11.62
N ILE A 203 1.49 -18.61 -10.64
CA ILE A 203 1.99 -19.11 -9.35
C ILE A 203 1.40 -20.51 -9.16
N PRO A 204 2.22 -21.56 -8.94
CA PRO A 204 1.79 -22.95 -9.03
C PRO A 204 1.03 -23.46 -7.81
N TYR A 205 0.70 -22.59 -6.86
CA TYR A 205 0.01 -22.95 -5.62
C TYR A 205 -0.98 -21.86 -5.21
N LYS A 206 -1.89 -22.20 -4.30
CA LYS A 206 -2.72 -21.22 -3.60
C LYS A 206 -2.25 -21.12 -2.15
N ALA A 207 -2.09 -19.89 -1.66
CA ALA A 207 -1.79 -19.68 -0.25
C ALA A 207 -2.94 -20.23 0.62
N PHE A 208 -2.57 -20.91 1.71
CA PHE A 208 -3.53 -21.36 2.71
C PHE A 208 -4.05 -20.15 3.48
N ILE A 209 -5.37 -19.99 3.58
CA ILE A 209 -6.00 -18.95 4.39
C ILE A 209 -6.20 -19.50 5.80
N PRO A 210 -5.53 -18.93 6.83
CA PRO A 210 -5.69 -19.40 8.21
C PRO A 210 -7.10 -19.19 8.73
N ALA A 211 -7.54 -20.08 9.62
CA ALA A 211 -8.84 -19.94 10.25
C ALA A 211 -8.90 -18.67 11.12
N VAL A 212 -10.04 -17.99 11.07
CA VAL A 212 -10.37 -16.86 11.95
C VAL A 212 -11.52 -17.24 12.88
N SER A 213 -11.54 -16.64 14.06
CA SER A 213 -12.57 -16.86 15.09
C SER A 213 -12.81 -15.59 15.90
N ASN A 214 -13.88 -15.59 16.71
CA ASN A 214 -14.22 -14.47 17.60
C ASN A 214 -14.27 -13.10 16.87
N CYS A 215 -14.77 -13.10 15.63
CA CYS A 215 -14.87 -11.91 14.80
C CYS A 215 -15.97 -10.97 15.32
N GLN A 216 -15.63 -9.70 15.47
CA GLN A 216 -16.56 -8.61 15.71
C GLN A 216 -16.69 -7.74 14.48
N THR A 217 -17.92 -7.38 14.12
CA THR A 217 -18.22 -6.50 12.99
C THR A 217 -18.59 -5.11 13.49
N PHE A 218 -18.10 -4.10 12.78
CA PHE A 218 -18.31 -2.70 13.08
C PHE A 218 -18.97 -2.03 11.87
N THR A 219 -20.04 -1.28 12.10
CA THR A 219 -20.82 -0.62 11.03
C THR A 219 -20.63 0.89 11.01
N ASP A 220 -20.30 1.49 12.16
CA ASP A 220 -20.05 2.93 12.30
C ASP A 220 -18.55 3.24 12.26
N THR A 221 -18.02 3.45 11.06
CA THR A 221 -16.61 3.83 10.85
C THR A 221 -16.29 5.23 11.38
N LYS A 222 -17.28 6.11 11.51
CA LYS A 222 -17.11 7.44 12.10
C LYS A 222 -16.91 7.36 13.60
N ALA A 223 -17.60 6.44 14.27
CA ALA A 223 -17.34 6.13 15.69
C ALA A 223 -15.97 5.49 15.90
N LEU A 224 -15.50 4.65 14.96
CA LEU A 224 -14.15 4.08 15.02
C LEU A 224 -13.06 5.14 14.89
N TRP A 225 -13.21 6.07 13.93
CA TRP A 225 -12.20 7.08 13.60
C TRP A 225 -12.80 8.49 13.48
N PRO A 226 -13.14 9.12 14.61
CA PRO A 226 -13.82 10.42 14.63
C PRO A 226 -12.94 11.59 14.18
N ASP A 227 -11.62 11.39 14.12
CA ASP A 227 -10.65 12.43 13.75
C ASP A 227 -10.48 12.59 12.23
N LEU A 228 -11.06 11.70 11.40
CA LEU A 228 -10.74 11.69 9.96
C LEU A 228 -11.43 12.83 9.20
N PRO A 229 -10.68 13.55 8.33
CA PRO A 229 -11.27 14.56 7.46
C PRO A 229 -12.14 13.89 6.41
N GLN A 230 -13.22 14.55 5.97
CA GLN A 230 -14.03 14.03 4.86
C GLN A 230 -13.19 13.97 3.57
N LEU A 231 -13.37 12.92 2.78
CA LEU A 231 -12.90 12.91 1.39
C LEU A 231 -13.58 14.04 0.63
N THR A 232 -12.80 15.02 0.17
CA THR A 232 -13.29 15.98 -0.82
C THR A 232 -13.29 15.30 -2.19
N PRO A 233 -14.43 15.18 -2.87
CA PRO A 233 -14.44 14.73 -4.26
C PRO A 233 -13.59 15.69 -5.08
N VAL A 234 -12.65 15.16 -5.87
CA VAL A 234 -11.97 15.97 -6.89
C VAL A 234 -13.01 16.27 -7.95
N SER A 235 -13.69 17.40 -7.83
CA SER A 235 -14.47 17.94 -8.95
C SER A 235 -13.47 18.37 -10.01
N ASN A 236 -13.43 17.65 -11.14
CA ASN A 236 -12.86 18.17 -12.37
C ASN A 236 -13.73 19.35 -12.82
N SER A 237 -13.58 20.51 -12.18
CA SER A 237 -14.03 21.78 -12.72
C SER A 237 -13.12 22.12 -13.88
N SER A 238 -13.48 21.65 -15.07
CA SER A 238 -13.07 22.25 -16.32
C SER A 238 -13.45 23.73 -16.26
N ASN A 239 -12.46 24.58 -16.02
CA ASN A 239 -12.65 26.03 -15.98
C ASN A 239 -12.87 26.51 -17.42
N THR A 240 -14.08 26.33 -17.96
CA THR A 240 -14.52 27.03 -19.17
C THR A 240 -14.79 28.47 -18.80
N THR A 241 -13.78 29.33 -18.95
CA THR A 241 -13.92 30.78 -18.90
C THR A 241 -14.79 31.26 -20.06
N SER A 242 -16.10 31.32 -19.86
CA SER A 242 -17.03 32.08 -20.71
C SER A 242 -17.08 33.52 -20.23
N GLY A 243 -16.04 34.30 -20.54
CA GLY A 243 -16.02 35.74 -20.32
C GLY A 243 -16.97 36.44 -21.31
N LYS A 244 -18.11 36.94 -20.82
CA LYS A 244 -18.92 37.95 -21.52
C LYS A 244 -18.18 39.29 -21.45
N GLY A 245 -17.53 39.68 -22.54
CA GLY A 245 -16.93 41.00 -22.70
C GLY A 245 -17.95 42.01 -23.24
N SER A 246 -18.27 43.02 -22.43
CA SER A 246 -18.98 44.22 -22.84
C SER A 246 -17.98 45.29 -23.27
N ASN A 247 -18.16 45.84 -24.47
CA ASN A 247 -17.38 46.95 -25.02
C ASN A 247 -17.47 48.20 -24.14
N ALA A 248 -16.32 48.78 -23.78
CA ALA A 248 -16.17 50.23 -23.65
C ALA A 248 -14.70 50.62 -23.91
N SER A 249 -14.53 51.48 -24.90
CA SER A 249 -13.28 52.07 -25.36
C SER A 249 -12.78 53.16 -24.41
N THR A 250 -11.46 53.26 -24.23
CA THR A 250 -10.74 54.55 -24.23
C THR A 250 -9.23 54.35 -24.28
N SER A 251 -8.59 55.30 -24.95
CA SER A 251 -7.24 55.37 -25.50
C SER A 251 -6.12 55.63 -24.48
N GLY A 252 -4.93 55.07 -24.75
CA GLY A 252 -3.66 55.52 -24.14
C GLY A 252 -2.46 54.91 -24.86
N LYS A 253 -1.66 55.74 -25.53
CA LYS A 253 -0.44 55.39 -26.30
C LYS A 253 0.74 55.05 -25.38
N GLY A 254 1.58 54.10 -25.81
CA GLY A 254 2.91 53.87 -25.25
C GLY A 254 3.66 52.77 -26.01
N SER A 255 4.66 53.15 -26.79
CA SER A 255 5.48 52.34 -27.70
C SER A 255 6.63 51.61 -27.01
N SER A 256 6.97 50.38 -27.43
CA SER A 256 8.28 50.00 -28.01
C SER A 256 8.49 48.48 -28.22
N SER A 257 8.84 48.16 -29.48
CA SER A 257 9.80 47.17 -30.00
C SER A 257 9.74 45.66 -29.71
N SER A 258 9.52 44.92 -30.83
CA SER A 258 10.26 43.73 -31.33
C SER A 258 10.31 42.45 -30.47
N SER A 259 10.12 41.22 -30.95
CA SER A 259 10.44 40.65 -32.26
C SER A 259 9.68 39.33 -32.50
N SER A 260 9.67 38.96 -33.78
CA SER A 260 9.03 37.85 -34.48
C SER A 260 9.50 36.44 -34.11
N GLY A 261 8.58 35.47 -34.24
CA GLY A 261 8.88 34.04 -34.32
C GLY A 261 7.63 33.21 -34.61
N SER A 262 7.25 33.11 -35.88
CA SER A 262 6.15 32.27 -36.37
C SER A 262 6.68 30.90 -36.76
N SER A 263 6.02 29.82 -36.35
CA SER A 263 5.75 28.70 -37.25
C SER A 263 4.49 27.93 -36.84
N SER A 264 3.59 27.83 -37.81
CA SER A 264 2.39 27.01 -37.84
C SER A 264 2.68 25.62 -38.40
N ASN A 265 1.92 24.62 -37.96
CA ASN A 265 1.23 23.57 -38.74
C ASN A 265 0.88 22.42 -37.78
N ALA A 266 -0.39 22.17 -37.46
CA ALA A 266 -1.49 21.61 -38.25
C ALA A 266 -1.54 20.06 -38.23
N ALA A 267 -2.55 19.58 -37.50
CA ALA A 267 -3.50 18.50 -37.78
C ALA A 267 -3.04 17.09 -38.16
N GLY A 268 -3.67 16.11 -37.50
CA GLY A 268 -3.82 14.73 -37.99
C GLY A 268 -4.32 13.80 -36.90
N GLY A 269 -5.64 13.61 -36.80
CA GLY A 269 -6.27 12.77 -35.80
C GLY A 269 -6.25 11.27 -36.12
N ALA A 270 -6.65 10.46 -35.13
CA ALA A 270 -7.53 9.31 -35.31
C ALA A 270 -7.92 8.76 -33.93
N ALA A 271 -9.23 8.68 -33.68
CA ALA A 271 -9.77 7.83 -32.65
C ALA A 271 -9.61 6.36 -33.05
N SER A 272 -9.23 5.51 -32.11
CA SER A 272 -9.48 4.07 -32.17
C SER A 272 -9.53 3.55 -30.74
N GLY A 273 -10.72 3.08 -30.33
CA GLY A 273 -10.89 2.35 -29.09
C GLY A 273 -10.45 0.91 -29.26
N ALA A 274 -9.74 0.38 -28.26
CA ALA A 274 -9.71 -1.03 -27.90
C ALA A 274 -9.07 -1.19 -26.51
N THR A 275 -9.85 -1.77 -25.60
CA THR A 275 -9.49 -2.71 -24.52
C THR A 275 -8.10 -2.63 -23.89
N ALA A 276 -8.10 -2.25 -22.60
CA ALA A 276 -6.99 -2.35 -21.67
C ALA A 276 -6.54 -3.79 -21.43
N VAL A 277 -5.29 -4.09 -21.80
CA VAL A 277 -4.31 -4.87 -21.03
C VAL A 277 -2.96 -4.43 -21.60
N MET A 278 -2.01 -4.01 -20.76
CA MET A 278 -0.54 -4.22 -20.90
C MET A 278 0.33 -3.08 -20.28
N LEU A 279 1.26 -3.53 -19.43
CA LEU A 279 2.71 -3.21 -19.37
C LEU A 279 3.19 -1.77 -19.05
N SER A 280 4.09 -1.65 -18.06
CA SER A 280 5.55 -1.48 -18.26
C SER A 280 6.25 -1.12 -16.93
N SER A 281 7.31 -1.82 -16.51
CA SER A 281 8.73 -1.57 -16.84
C SER A 281 9.27 -0.25 -16.27
N ALA A 282 10.06 -0.32 -15.20
CA ALA A 282 11.05 0.70 -14.86
C ALA A 282 12.39 0.02 -14.57
N THR A 283 13.37 0.37 -15.38
CA THR A 283 14.78 -0.03 -15.33
C THR A 283 15.49 0.66 -14.17
N LEU A 284 16.28 -0.07 -13.38
CA LEU A 284 17.48 0.49 -12.75
C LEU A 284 18.65 -0.51 -12.83
N MET A 285 19.75 0.05 -13.32
CA MET A 285 21.02 -0.58 -13.61
C MET A 285 21.88 -0.58 -12.33
N GLY A 286 22.51 -1.71 -11.97
CA GLY A 286 23.34 -1.75 -10.75
C GLY A 286 24.18 -3.02 -10.54
N CYS A 287 25.31 -3.08 -11.24
CA CYS A 287 26.57 -3.75 -10.90
C CYS A 287 26.61 -5.22 -10.42
N VAL A 288 27.04 -6.06 -11.36
CA VAL A 288 27.70 -7.36 -11.17
C VAL A 288 28.95 -7.23 -10.29
N LEU A 289 29.05 -8.04 -9.24
CA LEU A 289 30.32 -8.45 -8.64
C LEU A 289 30.33 -9.99 -8.52
N LEU A 290 31.08 -10.63 -9.42
CA LEU A 290 31.48 -12.02 -9.27
C LEU A 290 32.40 -12.15 -8.04
N ALA A 291 32.09 -13.09 -7.15
CA ALA A 291 33.08 -13.69 -6.27
C ALA A 291 33.07 -15.20 -6.49
N THR A 292 34.09 -15.67 -7.21
CA THR A 292 34.43 -17.08 -7.41
C THR A 292 35.16 -17.64 -6.19
N MET A 293 34.77 -18.86 -5.81
CA MET A 293 35.54 -19.94 -5.15
C MET A 293 36.17 -19.71 -3.77
N MET A 294 35.88 -20.61 -2.82
CA MET A 294 36.81 -21.72 -2.55
C MET A 294 36.15 -22.80 -1.68
N THR A 295 36.13 -24.01 -2.23
CA THR A 295 35.99 -25.29 -1.56
C THR A 295 37.17 -25.53 -0.61
N LEU A 296 36.83 -25.94 0.62
CA LEU A 296 37.49 -26.99 1.40
C LEU A 296 36.47 -27.55 2.39
#